data_AF-A7SKX4-F1
#
_entry.id   AF-A7SKX4-F1
#
_cell.length_a   1.000
_cell.length_b   1.000
_cell.length_c   1.000
_cell.angle_alpha   90.00
_cell.angle_beta   90.00
_cell.angle_gamma   90.00
#
_symmetry.space_group_name_H-M   'P 1'
#
loop_
_entity.id
_entity.type
_entity.pdbx_description
1 polymer ?
#
loop_
_entity_poly.entity_id
_entity_poly.type
_entity_poly.pdbx_seq_one_letter_code
_entity_poly.pdbx_strand_id
1 'polypeptide(L)' 'DDNQVLVMTAQIFLDLLGHARLRLSDVNLIVFDECHHARKGHPYKQASTE' A
#
# COMPACT_ATOMS: atom_id res chain seq x y z
N ASP A 1 14.97 -14.04 -9.26
CA ASP A 1 15.13 -12.71 -8.67
C ASP A 1 13.81 -12.26 -8.08
N ASP A 2 13.67 -12.38 -6.76
CA ASP A 2 12.53 -11.82 -6.04
C ASP A 2 12.93 -10.47 -5.45
N ASN A 3 12.18 -9.42 -5.81
CA ASN A 3 12.42 -8.08 -5.29
C ASN A 3 11.88 -7.97 -3.87
N GLN A 4 12.72 -7.56 -2.92
CA GLN A 4 12.30 -7.30 -1.53
C GLN A 4 11.70 -5.90 -1.34
N VAL A 5 11.93 -5.00 -2.30
CA VAL A 5 11.44 -3.62 -2.27
C VAL A 5 10.55 -3.39 -3.48
N LEU A 6 9.34 -2.91 -3.23
CA LEU A 6 8.37 -2.56 -4.25
C LEU A 6 8.07 -1.06 -4.16
N VAL A 7 8.20 -0.35 -5.27
CA VAL A 7 7.85 1.08 -5.39
C VAL A 7 6.67 1.21 -6.32
N MET A 8 5.57 1.80 -5.85
CA MET A 8 4.33 1.92 -6.60
C MET A 8 3.50 3.11 -6.12
N THR A 9 2.46 3.46 -6.88
CA THR A 9 1.49 4.45 -6.44
C THR A 9 0.53 3.86 -5.41
N ALA A 10 -0.07 4.73 -4.59
CA ALA A 10 -1.01 4.34 -3.55
C ALA A 10 -2.21 3.52 -4.08
N GLN A 11 -2.71 3.86 -5.28
CA GLN A 11 -3.85 3.17 -5.88
C GLN A 11 -3.48 1.75 -6.33
N ILE A 12 -2.31 1.57 -6.94
CA ILE A 12 -1.84 0.24 -7.33
C ILE A 12 -1.68 -0.65 -6.10
N PHE A 13 -1.11 -0.12 -5.02
CA PHE A 13 -0.98 -0.86 -3.77
C PHE A 13 -2.35 -1.28 -3.21
N LEU A 14 -3.32 -0.35 -3.19
CA LEU A 14 -4.69 -0.63 -2.74
C LEU A 14 -5.38 -1.69 -3.61
N ASP A 15 -5.24 -1.62 -4.93
CA ASP A 15 -5.85 -2.59 -5.84
C ASP A 15 -5.24 -4.00 -5.66
N LEU A 16 -3.93 -4.09 -5.38
CA LEU A 16 -3.26 -5.36 -5.10
C LEU A 16 -3.76 -6.01 -3.80
N LEU A 17 -3.99 -5.19 -2.76
CA LEU A 17 -4.58 -5.65 -1.50
C LEU A 17 -6.05 -6.11 -1.73
N GLY A 18 -6.87 -5.29 -2.39
CA GLY A 18 -8.28 -5.58 -2.65
C GLY A 18 -8.52 -6.80 -3.57
N HIS A 19 -7.55 -7.16 -4.41
CA HIS A 19 -7.58 -8.38 -5.23
C HIS A 19 -6.84 -9.58 -4.61
N ALA A 20 -6.38 -9.46 -3.36
CA ALA A 20 -5.60 -10.48 -2.65
C ALA A 20 -4.35 -10.96 -3.42
N ARG A 21 -3.77 -10.09 -4.26
CA ARG A 21 -2.51 -10.35 -4.98
C ARG A 21 -1.30 -10.05 -4.12
N LEU A 22 -1.49 -9.20 -3.11
CA LEU A 22 -0.57 -8.93 -2.02
C LEU A 22 -1.42 -8.90 -0.74
N ARG A 23 -0.93 -9.45 0.37
CA ARG A 23 -1.58 -9.29 1.68
C ARG A 23 -0.75 -8.36 2.53
N LEU A 24 -1.40 -7.57 3.37
CA LEU A 24 -0.67 -6.68 4.27
C LEU A 24 0.25 -7.46 5.22
N SER A 25 -0.12 -8.70 5.58
CA SER A 25 0.71 -9.63 6.37
C SER A 25 2.04 -10.01 5.71
N ASP A 26 2.15 -9.86 4.39
CA ASP A 26 3.36 -10.14 3.63
C ASP A 26 4.32 -8.93 3.58
N VAL A 27 3.90 -7.77 4.12
CA VAL A 27 4.64 -6.50 4.06
C VAL A 27 5.21 -6.15 5.44
N ASN A 28 6.54 -6.11 5.57
CA ASN A 28 7.19 -5.76 6.83
C ASN A 28 7.25 -4.25 7.13
N LEU A 29 7.31 -3.42 6.09
CA LEU A 29 7.45 -1.97 6.20
C LEU A 29 6.77 -1.28 5.02
N ILE A 30 5.98 -0.24 5.31
CA ILE A 30 5.39 0.65 4.31
C ILE A 30 5.93 2.06 4.53
N VAL A 31 6.39 2.68 3.45
CA VAL A 31 6.84 4.07 3.44
C VAL A 31 5.95 4.85 2.49
N PHE A 32 5.26 5.87 3.01
CA PHE A 32 4.43 6.77 2.21
C PHE A 32 5.20 8.03 1.87
N ASP A 33 5.31 8.33 0.58
CA ASP A 33 5.68 9.65 0.11
C ASP A 33 4.48 10.61 0.20
N GLU A 34 4.72 11.85 0.58
CA GLU A 34 3.70 12.87 0.83
C GLU A 34 2.56 12.42 1.75
N CYS A 35 2.94 11.79 2.87
CA CYS A 35 2.01 11.20 3.84
C CYS A 35 0.95 12.18 4.40
N HIS A 36 1.15 13.49 4.25
CA HIS A 36 0.17 14.51 4.62
C HIS A 36 -1.17 14.36 3.86
N HIS A 37 -1.17 13.66 2.70
CA HIS A 37 -2.37 13.30 1.94
C HIS A 37 -3.13 12.07 2.49
N ALA A 38 -2.61 11.34 3.48
CA ALA A 38 -3.23 10.17 4.09
C ALA A 38 -4.42 10.52 5.00
N ARG A 39 -5.36 11.30 4.48
CA ARG A 39 -6.57 11.76 5.16
C ARG A 39 -7.79 11.41 4.31
N LYS A 40 -8.96 11.31 4.94
CA LYS A 40 -10.25 11.02 4.27
C LYS A 40 -10.19 9.70 3.48
N GLY A 41 -10.84 9.62 2.31
CA GLY A 41 -10.88 8.41 1.47
C GLY A 41 -9.65 8.19 0.61
N HIS A 42 -8.50 8.80 0.90
CA HIS A 42 -7.29 8.62 0.10
C HIS A 42 -6.79 7.16 0.18
N PRO A 43 -6.24 6.58 -0.91
CA PRO A 43 -5.79 5.18 -0.93
C PRO A 43 -4.81 4.82 0.19
N TYR A 44 -3.92 5.74 0.58
CA TYR A 44 -3.03 5.53 1.74
C TYR A 44 -3.77 5.19 3.04
N LYS A 45 -4.90 5.85 3.31
CA LYS A 45 -5.69 5.56 4.51
C LYS A 45 -6.34 4.18 4.41
N GLN A 46 -6.94 3.88 3.25
CA GLN A 46 -7.64 2.61 3.03
C GLN A 46 -6.68 1.42 3.14
N ALA A 47 -5.51 1.51 2.52
CA ALA A 47 -4.49 0.47 2.56
C ALA A 47 -3.88 0.25 3.95
N SER A 48 -3.96 1.25 4.85
CA SER A 48 -3.50 1.11 6.24
C SER A 48 -4.56 0.52 7.18
N THR A 49 -5.79 0.33 6.69
CA THR A 49 -6.93 -0.20 7.47
C THR A 49 -7.38 -1.60 7.05
N GLU A 50 -6.82 -2.13 5.96
CA GLU A 50 -6.91 -3.57 5.64
C GLU A 50 -6.01 -4.40 6.56
#